data_AF-A0A522WZ86-F1
#
_entry.id   AF-A0A522WZ86-F1
#
_cell.length_a   1.000
_cell.length_b   1.000
_cell.length_c   1.000
_cell.angle_alpha   90.00
_cell.angle_beta   90.00
_cell.angle_gamma   90.00
#
_symmetry.space_group_name_H-M   'P 1'
#
loop_
_entity.id
_entity.type
_entity.pdbx_description
1 polymer ?
#
loop_
_entity_poly.entity_id
_entity_poly.type
_entity_poly.pdbx_seq_one_letter_code
_entity_poly.pdbx_strand_id
1 'polypeptide(L)' 'MRKQTIQYSSPLDALIEVAKRLSILEQQQHMDSEEFFYQYSQGRLSDDVTFVEWANDYRHYLHLRQSLDMKLKNAA' A
#
# COMPACT_ATOMS: atom_id res chain seq x y z
N MET A 1 -23.25 4.49 -19.25
CA MET A 1 -22.50 4.57 -17.97
C MET A 1 -21.86 3.21 -17.70
N ARG A 2 -20.57 3.02 -18.00
CA ARG A 2 -19.86 1.75 -17.77
C ARG A 2 -19.27 1.78 -16.35
N LYS A 3 -19.88 1.02 -15.44
CA LYS A 3 -19.32 0.74 -14.12
C LYS A 3 -18.13 -0.21 -14.35
N GLN A 4 -16.91 0.33 -14.39
CA GLN A 4 -15.70 -0.48 -14.44
C GLN A 4 -15.51 -1.09 -13.05
N THR A 5 -16.07 -2.28 -12.85
CA THR A 5 -15.73 -3.10 -11.70
C THR A 5 -14.27 -3.50 -11.88
N ILE A 6 -13.36 -2.91 -11.10
CA ILE A 6 -11.97 -3.33 -11.09
C ILE A 6 -11.96 -4.73 -10.47
N GLN A 7 -12.02 -5.75 -11.32
CA GLN A 7 -11.81 -7.13 -10.92
C GLN A 7 -10.30 -7.31 -10.73
N TYR A 8 -9.87 -7.35 -9.47
CA TYR A 8 -8.51 -7.73 -9.12
C TYR A 8 -8.34 -9.22 -9.44
N SER A 9 -7.87 -9.51 -10.65
CA SER A 9 -7.77 -10.88 -11.19
C SER A 9 -6.70 -11.72 -10.48
N SER A 10 -5.78 -11.08 -9.76
CA SER A 10 -4.62 -11.71 -9.14
C SER A 10 -4.12 -10.90 -7.92
N PRO A 11 -3.51 -11.55 -6.90
CA PRO A 11 -2.84 -10.84 -5.80
C PRO A 11 -1.74 -9.87 -6.27
N LEU A 12 -1.19 -10.07 -7.48
CA LEU A 12 -0.27 -9.14 -8.12
C LEU A 12 -0.98 -7.83 -8.53
N ASP A 13 -2.20 -7.92 -9.05
CA ASP A 13 -3.03 -6.78 -9.44
C ASP A 13 -3.39 -5.93 -8.22
N ALA A 14 -3.77 -6.58 -7.11
CA ALA A 14 -4.00 -5.90 -5.84
C ALA A 14 -2.75 -5.16 -5.35
N LEU A 15 -1.57 -5.77 -5.48
CA LEU A 15 -0.31 -5.15 -5.10
C LEU A 15 0.01 -3.93 -5.98
N ILE A 16 -0.20 -4.02 -7.29
CA ILE A 16 0.01 -2.92 -8.24
C ILE A 16 -0.90 -1.74 -7.92
N GLU A 17 -2.17 -1.99 -7.62
CA GLU A 17 -3.15 -0.95 -7.36
C GLU A 17 -2.91 -0.25 -6.01
N VAL A 18 -2.52 -1.00 -4.98
CA VAL A 18 -2.07 -0.40 -3.71
C VAL A 18 -0.79 0.40 -3.91
N ALA A 19 0.18 -0.12 -4.68
CA ALA A 19 1.42 0.61 -4.98
C ALA A 19 1.16 1.93 -5.73
N LYS A 20 0.23 1.96 -6.68
CA LYS A 20 -0.17 3.20 -7.35
C LYS A 20 -0.75 4.23 -6.39
N ARG A 21 -1.62 3.80 -5.47
CA ARG A 21 -2.20 4.69 -4.45
C ARG A 21 -1.11 5.28 -3.56
N LEU A 22 -0.17 4.43 -3.11
CA LEU A 22 0.99 4.85 -2.33
C LEU A 22 1.84 5.86 -3.11
N SER A 23 2.16 5.62 -4.38
CA SER A 23 2.93 6.58 -5.17
C SER A 23 2.24 7.93 -5.34
N ILE A 24 0.91 7.98 -5.45
CA ILE A 24 0.18 9.25 -5.48
C ILE A 24 0.32 10.00 -4.16
N LEU A 25 0.18 9.29 -3.02
CA LEU A 25 0.33 9.87 -1.69
C LEU A 25 1.77 10.35 -1.46
N GLU A 26 2.75 9.56 -1.87
CA GLU A 26 4.18 9.91 -1.80
C GLU A 26 4.49 11.19 -2.57
N GLN A 27 3.95 11.32 -3.79
CA GLN A 27 4.11 12.53 -4.59
C GLN A 27 3.39 13.73 -3.98
N GLN A 28 2.20 13.54 -3.40
CA GLN A 28 1.43 14.63 -2.78
C GLN A 28 2.09 15.14 -1.49
N GLN A 29 2.66 14.24 -0.70
CA GLN A 29 3.23 14.54 0.60
C GLN A 29 4.75 14.77 0.53
N HIS A 30 5.35 14.59 -0.66
CA HIS A 30 6.80 14.64 -0.86
C HIS A 30 7.58 13.79 0.14
N MET A 31 7.02 12.63 0.49
CA MET A 31 7.52 11.74 1.54
C MET A 31 7.30 10.29 1.13
N ASP A 32 8.33 9.47 1.20
CA ASP A 32 8.23 8.04 0.91
C ASP A 32 7.30 7.34 1.91
N SER A 33 6.54 6.34 1.45
CA SER A 33 5.61 5.61 2.33
C SER A 33 6.34 4.88 3.46
N GLU A 34 7.60 4.48 3.26
CA GLU A 34 8.44 3.88 4.29
C GLU A 34 8.78 4.89 5.40
N GLU A 35 9.20 6.09 5.02
CA GLU A 35 9.53 7.17 5.97
C GLU A 35 8.26 7.66 6.69
N PHE A 36 7.16 7.83 5.96
CA PHE A 36 5.85 8.12 6.53
C PHE A 36 5.47 7.07 7.58
N PHE A 37 5.54 5.78 7.23
CA PHE A 37 5.16 4.70 8.14
C PHE A 37 6.08 4.64 9.38
N TYR A 38 7.37 4.90 9.20
CA TYR A 38 8.31 5.02 10.31
C TYR A 38 7.90 6.16 11.25
N GLN A 39 7.69 7.38 10.74
CA GLN A 39 7.27 8.51 11.57
C GLN A 39 5.89 8.31 12.22
N TYR A 40 4.97 7.66 11.52
CA TYR A 40 3.61 7.36 11.99
C TYR A 40 3.66 6.35 13.14
N SER A 41 4.49 5.30 13.00
CA SER A 41 4.73 4.31 14.07
C SER A 41 5.35 4.93 15.33
N GLN A 42 6.08 6.03 15.18
CA GLN A 42 6.68 6.77 16.29
C GLN A 42 5.71 7.80 16.92
N GLY A 43 4.48 7.91 16.41
CA GLY A 43 3.50 8.90 16.88
C GLY A 43 3.88 10.35 16.56
N ARG A 44 4.70 10.57 15.51
CA ARG A 44 5.14 11.91 15.09
C ARG A 44 4.19 12.59 14.10
N LEU A 45 3.28 11.82 13.51
CA LEU A 45 2.31 12.28 12.53
C LEU A 45 0.93 12.39 13.18
N SER A 46 0.12 13.34 12.70
CA SER A 46 -1.25 13.50 13.17
C SER A 46 -2.09 12.26 12.89
N ASP A 47 -3.11 12.05 13.71
CA ASP A 47 -4.17 11.05 13.48
C ASP A 47 -5.20 11.51 12.43
N ASP A 48 -4.76 12.25 11.41
CA ASP A 48 -5.64 12.62 10.30
C ASP A 48 -6.07 11.37 9.53
N VAL A 49 -7.30 11.38 9.04
CA VAL A 49 -7.88 10.27 8.27
C VAL A 49 -6.98 9.87 7.11
N THR A 50 -6.38 10.85 6.41
CA THR A 50 -5.42 10.63 5.33
C THR A 50 -4.22 9.79 5.78
N PHE A 51 -3.66 10.07 6.96
CA PHE A 51 -2.50 9.34 7.48
C PHE A 51 -2.91 7.95 7.97
N VAL A 52 -4.07 7.80 8.59
CA VAL A 52 -4.62 6.50 8.97
C VAL A 52 -4.86 5.61 7.74
N GLU A 53 -5.46 6.17 6.68
CA GLU A 53 -5.69 5.48 5.41
C GLU A 53 -4.36 5.11 4.73
N TRP A 54 -3.39 6.03 4.69
CA TRP A 54 -2.07 5.77 4.11
C TRP A 54 -1.34 4.66 4.86
N ALA A 55 -1.35 4.67 6.19
CA ALA A 55 -0.73 3.62 7.00
C ALA A 55 -1.40 2.25 6.75
N ASN A 56 -2.73 2.25 6.58
CA ASN A 56 -3.46 1.02 6.27
C ASN A 56 -3.14 0.49 4.87
N ASP A 57 -3.09 1.35 3.85
CA ASP A 57 -2.69 0.97 2.49
C ASP A 57 -1.26 0.43 2.46
N TYR A 58 -0.32 1.08 3.15
CA TYR A 58 1.07 0.63 3.22
C TYR A 58 1.21 -0.72 3.93
N ARG A 59 0.47 -0.93 5.01
CA ARG A 59 0.46 -2.23 5.71
C ARG A 59 -0.14 -3.33 4.84
N HIS A 60 -1.19 -3.01 4.07
CA HIS A 60 -1.79 -3.94 3.11
C HIS A 60 -0.79 -4.33 2.01
N TYR A 61 -0.05 -3.35 1.49
CA TYR A 61 1.02 -3.57 0.51
C TYR A 61 2.08 -4.55 1.02
N LEU A 62 2.58 -4.35 2.24
CA LEU A 62 3.59 -5.22 2.85
C LEU A 62 3.08 -6.66 2.97
N HIS A 63 1.83 -6.85 3.40
CA HIS A 63 1.24 -8.17 3.54
C HIS A 63 1.07 -8.88 2.19
N LEU A 64 0.64 -8.16 1.14
CA LEU A 64 0.56 -8.70 -0.23
C LEU A 64 1.94 -9.09 -0.75
N ARG A 65 2.95 -8.24 -0.52
CA ARG A 65 4.33 -8.48 -0.94
C ARG A 65 4.92 -9.70 -0.25
N GLN A 66 4.69 -9.84 1.05
CA GLN A 66 5.11 -11.02 1.82
C GLN A 66 4.40 -12.30 1.35
N SER A 67 3.10 -12.21 1.07
CA SER A 67 2.33 -13.35 0.54
C SER A 67 2.86 -13.81 -0.83
N LEU A 68 3.27 -12.86 -1.68
CA LEU A 68 3.90 -13.14 -2.97
C LEU A 68 5.30 -13.76 -2.81
N ASP A 69 6.13 -13.22 -1.91
CA ASP A 69 7.46 -13.76 -1.62
C ASP A 69 7.39 -15.20 -1.10
N MET A 70 6.42 -15.49 -0.23
CA MET A 70 6.17 -16.84 0.27
C MET A 70 5.73 -17.80 -0.85
N LYS A 71 4.87 -17.37 -1.77
CA LYS A 71 4.52 -18.19 -2.94
C LYS A 71 5.71 -18.45 -3.85
N LEU A 72 6.57 -17.45 -4.04
CA LEU A 72 7.77 -17.57 -4.87
C LEU A 72 8.77 -18.56 -4.27
N LYS A 73 9.01 -18.48 -2.95
CA LYS A 73 9.89 -19.42 -2.22
C LYS A 73 9.41 -20.86 -2.25
N ASN A 74 8.09 -21.09 -2.24
CA ASN A 74 7.51 -22.43 -2.31
C ASN A 74 7.46 -23.01 -3.74
N ALA A 75 7.69 -22.19 -4.77
CA ALA A 75 7.72 -22.62 -6.17
C ALA A 75 9.14 -22.95 -6.67
N ALA A 76 10.16 -22.79 -5.82
CA ALA A 76 11.58 -23.03 -6.10
C ALA A 76 12.06 -24.37 -5.54
#